data_AF-A0A1W1CFY2-F1
#
_entry.id   AF-A0A1W1CFY2-F1
#
_cell.length_a   1.000
_cell.length_b   1.000
_cell.length_c   1.000
_cell.angle_alpha   90.00
_cell.angle_beta   90.00
_cell.angle_gamma   90.00
#
_symmetry.space_group_name_H-M   'P 1'
#
loop_
_entity.id
_entity.type
_entity.pdbx_description
1 polymer ?
#
loop_
_entity_poly.entity_id
_entity_poly.type
_entity_poly.pdbx_seq_one_letter_code
_entity_poly.pdbx_strand_id
1 'polypeptide(L)'
;MRHILLFSVAVLGLYAADESLLTGQWNSMTHGLNSGTKTIEKEYFKFNANHTFGIVFLVSVQKGNAYVKDLRIEGTGIWKTRGNILVVVVRDVKVPVAKEVYGISRSSLQSIASSFHHKFVNDPVRILVLKRLSPSELITENESGQTVQYRRQQY
;
A
#
# COMPACT_ATOMS: atom_id res chain seq x y z
N MET A 1 39.66 -41.90 7.40
CA MET A 1 38.51 -41.59 8.27
C MET A 1 37.86 -40.32 7.76
N ARG A 2 36.56 -40.41 7.43
CA ARG A 2 35.71 -39.33 6.91
C ARG A 2 35.48 -38.28 8.00
N HIS A 3 36.04 -37.08 7.86
CA HIS A 3 35.54 -35.91 8.59
C HIS A 3 34.47 -35.26 7.72
N ILE A 4 33.21 -35.54 8.06
CA ILE A 4 32.05 -34.92 7.43
C ILE A 4 32.05 -33.45 7.85
N LEU A 5 32.23 -32.56 6.87
CA LEU A 5 31.89 -31.13 6.96
C LEU A 5 30.41 -31.02 7.39
N LEU A 6 30.17 -30.74 8.66
CA LEU A 6 28.81 -30.67 9.22
C LEU A 6 28.70 -29.41 10.08
N PHE A 7 29.03 -28.23 9.52
CA PHE A 7 28.78 -26.95 10.19
C PHE A 7 28.57 -25.75 9.25
N SER A 8 28.11 -25.96 8.02
CA SER A 8 27.89 -24.87 7.04
C SER A 8 26.44 -24.66 6.58
N VAL A 9 25.46 -25.31 7.22
CA VAL A 9 24.03 -25.12 6.87
C VAL A 9 23.30 -24.16 7.82
N ALA A 10 23.94 -23.70 8.90
CA ALA A 10 23.28 -22.93 9.96
C ALA A 10 23.20 -21.40 9.73
N VAL A 11 23.66 -20.87 8.58
CA VAL A 11 23.64 -19.40 8.30
C VAL A 11 22.60 -19.01 7.24
N LEU A 12 21.82 -19.96 6.73
CA LEU A 12 20.72 -19.69 5.79
C LEU A 12 19.34 -19.61 6.48
N GLY A 13 19.32 -19.37 7.79
CA GLY A 13 18.19 -18.71 8.47
C GLY A 13 18.10 -17.24 8.03
N LEU A 14 18.06 -17.02 6.71
CA LEU A 14 17.67 -15.78 6.07
C LEU A 14 16.37 -15.33 6.72
N TYR A 15 16.31 -14.05 7.09
CA TYR A 15 15.13 -13.33 7.55
C TYR A 15 13.93 -13.53 6.59
N ALA A 16 13.29 -14.69 6.64
CA ALA A 16 11.93 -14.85 6.17
C ALA A 16 11.10 -14.06 7.18
N ALA A 17 10.71 -12.85 6.81
CA ALA A 17 9.65 -12.16 7.50
C ALA A 17 8.49 -13.16 7.61
N ASP A 18 8.07 -13.47 8.83
CA ASP A 18 6.99 -14.43 9.05
C ASP A 18 5.75 -13.90 8.31
N GLU A 19 5.42 -14.53 7.18
CA GLU A 19 4.37 -14.08 6.27
C GLU A 19 3.01 -14.03 6.99
N SER A 20 2.86 -14.80 8.07
CA SER A 20 1.68 -14.77 8.92
C SER A 20 1.50 -13.42 9.63
N LEU A 21 2.59 -12.72 9.95
CA LEU A 21 2.53 -11.38 10.53
C LEU A 21 2.01 -10.36 9.52
N LEU A 22 2.23 -10.56 8.22
CA LEU A 22 1.71 -9.65 7.19
C LEU A 22 0.20 -9.81 7.00
N THR A 23 -0.34 -11.02 7.15
CA THR A 23 -1.77 -11.33 6.98
C THR A 23 -2.62 -10.59 8.00
N GLY A 24 -3.49 -9.68 7.55
CA GLY A 24 -4.31 -8.83 8.42
C GLY A 24 -4.67 -7.51 7.75
N GLN A 25 -5.28 -6.61 8.52
CA GLN A 25 -5.64 -5.27 8.05
C GLN A 25 -4.70 -4.21 8.63
N TRP A 26 -4.23 -3.34 7.74
CA TRP A 26 -3.18 -2.35 7.96
C TRP A 26 -3.64 -0.99 7.47
N ASN A 27 -3.50 0.01 8.33
CA ASN A 27 -4.02 1.34 8.07
C ASN A 27 -2.87 2.36 8.13
N SER A 28 -2.80 3.24 7.14
CA SER A 28 -1.91 4.41 7.14
C SER A 28 -2.69 5.69 6.91
N MET A 29 -2.15 6.80 7.39
CA MET A 29 -2.69 8.13 7.15
C MET A 29 -1.53 9.12 6.99
N THR A 30 -1.49 9.78 5.85
CA THR A 30 -0.48 10.77 5.50
C THR A 30 -1.16 12.13 5.30
N HIS A 31 -0.50 13.18 5.78
CA HIS A 31 -0.91 14.55 5.59
C HIS A 31 0.14 15.28 4.74
N GLY A 32 -0.32 16.10 3.79
CA GLY A 32 0.56 16.94 2.98
C GLY A 32 0.07 18.37 2.93
N LEU A 33 1.02 19.29 2.80
CA LEU A 33 0.77 20.70 2.49
C LEU A 33 1.77 21.14 1.43
N ASN A 34 1.29 21.46 0.23
CA ASN A 34 2.12 21.94 -0.87
C ASN A 34 1.44 23.12 -1.59
N SER A 35 2.11 24.27 -1.63
CA SER A 35 1.64 25.51 -2.27
C SER A 35 0.17 25.84 -1.95
N GLY A 36 -0.20 25.77 -0.66
CA GLY A 36 -1.57 26.04 -0.18
C GLY A 36 -2.60 24.93 -0.44
N THR A 37 -2.17 23.79 -1.02
CA THR A 37 -2.99 22.59 -1.22
C THR A 37 -2.76 21.65 -0.05
N LYS A 38 -3.83 21.35 0.71
CA LYS A 38 -3.83 20.35 1.77
C LYS A 38 -4.23 18.99 1.19
N THR A 39 -3.49 17.95 1.53
CA THR A 39 -3.83 16.57 1.16
C THR A 39 -3.93 15.70 2.40
N ILE A 40 -4.89 14.79 2.40
CA ILE A 40 -5.01 13.71 3.37
C ILE A 40 -5.18 12.42 2.59
N GLU A 41 -4.28 11.48 2.80
CA GLU A 41 -4.29 10.18 2.15
C GLU A 41 -4.44 9.13 3.25
N LYS A 42 -5.52 8.36 3.19
CA LYS A 42 -5.72 7.20 4.08
C LYS A 42 -5.62 5.94 3.24
N GLU A 43 -4.86 4.98 3.73
CA GLU A 43 -4.64 3.70 3.06
C GLU A 43 -5.11 2.58 3.98
N TYR A 44 -5.96 1.69 3.46
CA TYR A 44 -6.44 0.50 4.17
C TYR A 44 -6.05 -0.72 3.36
N PHE A 45 -5.03 -1.44 3.81
CA PHE A 45 -4.50 -2.63 3.16
C PHE A 45 -4.99 -3.87 3.90
N LYS A 46 -5.49 -4.88 3.19
CA LYS A 46 -5.83 -6.18 3.74
C LYS A 46 -5.07 -7.27 3.00
N PHE A 47 -4.12 -7.91 3.68
CA PHE A 47 -3.44 -9.11 3.18
C PHE A 47 -4.20 -10.35 3.67
N ASN A 48 -4.58 -11.22 2.75
CA ASN A 48 -5.26 -12.48 3.06
C ASN A 48 -4.25 -13.64 3.03
N ALA A 49 -4.52 -14.68 3.83
CA ALA A 49 -3.67 -15.88 3.91
C ALA A 49 -3.56 -16.67 2.59
N ASN A 50 -4.49 -16.47 1.66
CA ASN A 50 -4.48 -17.10 0.33
C ASN A 50 -3.65 -16.31 -0.71
N HIS A 51 -2.72 -15.46 -0.27
CA HIS A 51 -1.88 -14.60 -1.12
C HIS A 51 -2.65 -13.61 -2.00
N THR A 52 -3.90 -13.30 -1.65
CA THR A 52 -4.63 -12.17 -2.24
C THR A 52 -4.58 -10.96 -1.33
N PHE A 53 -4.80 -9.77 -1.89
CA PHE A 53 -4.98 -8.57 -1.10
C PHE A 53 -6.13 -7.70 -1.62
N GLY A 54 -6.61 -6.84 -0.76
CA GLY A 54 -7.41 -5.67 -1.12
C GLY A 54 -6.77 -4.40 -0.55
N ILE A 55 -6.89 -3.30 -1.28
CA ILE A 55 -6.48 -1.98 -0.82
C ILE A 55 -7.59 -0.97 -1.07
N VAL A 56 -7.79 -0.06 -0.13
CA VAL A 56 -8.64 1.12 -0.30
C VAL A 56 -7.81 2.36 0.02
N PHE A 57 -7.70 3.27 -0.95
CA PHE A 57 -7.21 4.63 -0.73
C PHE A 57 -8.39 5.58 -0.59
N LEU A 58 -8.34 6.45 0.41
CA LEU A 58 -9.22 7.62 0.51
C LEU A 58 -8.35 8.87 0.41
N VAL A 59 -8.48 9.60 -0.68
CA VAL A 59 -7.70 10.82 -0.95
C VAL A 59 -8.60 12.03 -0.80
N SER A 60 -8.24 12.92 0.13
CA SER A 60 -8.87 14.23 0.27
C SER A 60 -7.89 15.32 -0.14
N VAL A 61 -8.34 16.27 -0.94
CA VAL A 61 -7.54 17.40 -1.42
C VAL A 61 -8.33 18.68 -1.22
N GLN A 62 -7.70 19.72 -0.69
CA GLN A 62 -8.31 21.04 -0.52
C GLN A 62 -7.33 22.14 -0.96
N LYS A 63 -7.80 23.09 -1.77
CA LYS A 63 -7.05 24.31 -2.12
C LYS A 63 -7.97 25.53 -2.04
N GLY A 64 -7.68 26.43 -1.11
CA GLY A 64 -8.61 27.52 -0.77
C GLY A 64 -9.97 26.94 -0.36
N ASN A 65 -11.03 27.37 -1.04
CA ASN A 65 -12.39 26.91 -0.78
C ASN A 65 -12.76 25.63 -1.56
N ALA A 66 -12.01 25.25 -2.60
CA ALA A 66 -12.31 24.05 -3.39
C ALA A 66 -11.78 22.79 -2.71
N TYR A 67 -12.56 21.70 -2.73
CA TYR A 67 -12.15 20.43 -2.13
C TYR A 67 -12.75 19.19 -2.81
N VAL A 68 -12.03 18.09 -2.65
CA VAL A 68 -12.51 16.71 -2.79
C VAL A 68 -12.27 16.03 -1.46
N LYS A 69 -13.28 15.38 -0.92
CA LYS A 69 -13.18 14.62 0.32
C LYS A 69 -13.41 13.15 0.04
N ASP A 70 -12.51 12.33 0.56
CA ASP A 70 -12.55 10.88 0.50
C ASP A 70 -12.82 10.37 -0.93
N LEU A 71 -12.04 10.82 -1.92
CA LEU A 71 -11.99 10.15 -3.22
C LEU A 71 -11.53 8.72 -3.00
N ARG A 72 -12.44 7.77 -3.25
CA ARG A 72 -12.20 6.36 -2.97
C ARG A 72 -11.63 5.67 -4.19
N ILE A 73 -10.51 4.98 -3.99
CA ILE A 73 -9.88 4.11 -4.99
C ILE A 73 -9.70 2.75 -4.34
N GLU A 74 -10.15 1.70 -5.01
CA GLU A 74 -10.05 0.34 -4.55
C GLU A 74 -9.17 -0.46 -5.51
N GLY A 75 -8.30 -1.30 -4.96
CA GLY A 75 -7.49 -2.22 -5.73
C GLY A 75 -7.55 -3.63 -5.13
N THR A 76 -7.48 -4.64 -5.97
CA THR A 76 -7.32 -6.04 -5.54
C THR A 76 -6.24 -6.71 -6.34
N GLY A 77 -5.68 -7.78 -5.81
CA GLY A 77 -4.66 -8.53 -6.52
C GLY A 77 -4.02 -9.63 -5.70
N ILE A 78 -2.77 -9.94 -6.04
CA ILE A 78 -1.96 -10.94 -5.34
C ILE A 78 -0.71 -10.33 -4.73
N TRP A 79 -0.17 -11.00 -3.71
CA TRP A 79 1.08 -10.58 -3.08
C TRP A 79 1.98 -11.79 -2.84
N LYS A 80 3.30 -11.53 -2.80
CA LYS A 80 4.32 -12.50 -2.41
C LYS A 80 5.45 -11.80 -1.66
N THR A 81 6.14 -12.55 -0.82
CA THR A 81 7.32 -12.06 -0.10
C THR A 81 8.54 -12.91 -0.42
N ARG A 82 9.72 -12.29 -0.37
CA ARG A 82 11.01 -12.97 -0.40
C ARG A 82 12.01 -12.18 0.42
N GLY A 83 12.40 -12.72 1.57
CA GLY A 83 13.23 -11.98 2.53
C GLY A 83 12.48 -10.75 3.04
N ASN A 84 13.07 -9.57 2.87
CA ASN A 84 12.46 -8.28 3.19
C ASN A 84 11.77 -7.62 1.99
N ILE A 85 11.58 -8.30 0.87
CA ILE A 85 10.88 -7.75 -0.29
C ILE A 85 9.45 -8.27 -0.31
N LEU A 86 8.49 -7.35 -0.41
CA LEU A 86 7.08 -7.59 -0.67
C LEU A 86 6.77 -7.15 -2.10
N VAL A 87 6.27 -8.07 -2.91
CA VAL A 87 5.78 -7.78 -4.26
C VAL A 87 4.27 -7.86 -4.24
N VAL A 88 3.63 -6.80 -4.70
CA VAL A 88 2.18 -6.67 -4.84
C VAL A 88 1.87 -6.53 -6.33
N VAL A 89 0.94 -7.33 -6.85
CA VAL A 89 0.48 -7.21 -8.24
C VAL A 89 -1.00 -6.89 -8.23
N VAL A 90 -1.32 -5.65 -8.58
CA VAL A 90 -2.70 -5.15 -8.73
C VAL A 90 -3.30 -5.78 -9.98
N ARG A 91 -4.50 -6.35 -9.85
CA ARG A 91 -5.23 -7.00 -10.95
C ARG A 91 -6.45 -6.19 -11.37
N ASP A 92 -7.17 -5.66 -10.39
CA ASP A 92 -8.36 -4.83 -10.64
C ASP A 92 -8.24 -3.53 -9.88
N VAL A 93 -8.72 -2.45 -10.50
CA VAL A 93 -8.85 -1.13 -9.88
C VAL A 93 -10.22 -0.57 -10.14
N LYS A 94 -10.85 -0.05 -9.09
CA LYS A 94 -12.13 0.65 -9.16
C LYS A 94 -11.98 2.02 -8.53
N VAL A 95 -12.56 3.03 -9.17
CA VAL A 95 -12.66 4.38 -8.60
C VAL A 95 -14.15 4.70 -8.46
N PRO A 96 -14.81 4.20 -7.40
CA PRO A 96 -16.26 4.23 -7.30
C PRO A 96 -16.83 5.65 -7.24
N VAL A 97 -16.47 6.47 -6.23
CA VAL A 97 -17.00 7.83 -6.03
C VAL A 97 -16.10 8.63 -5.08
N ALA A 98 -16.21 9.97 -5.10
CA ALA A 98 -15.81 10.83 -3.99
C ALA A 98 -16.99 11.10 -3.04
N LYS A 99 -16.74 11.22 -1.74
CA LYS A 99 -17.80 11.42 -0.74
C LYS A 99 -18.42 12.81 -0.80
N GLU A 100 -17.58 13.84 -0.82
CA GLU A 100 -18.02 15.25 -0.92
C GLU A 100 -17.10 15.99 -1.89
N VAL A 101 -17.67 16.89 -2.68
CA VAL A 101 -16.94 17.68 -3.68
C VAL A 101 -17.52 19.09 -3.70
N TYR A 102 -16.66 20.10 -3.69
CA TYR A 102 -17.05 21.49 -3.84
C TYR A 102 -16.05 22.26 -4.69
N GLY A 103 -16.55 23.06 -5.62
CA GLY A 103 -15.71 23.89 -6.50
C GLY A 103 -14.85 23.09 -7.49
N ILE A 104 -15.13 21.80 -7.69
CA ILE A 104 -14.45 20.95 -8.68
C ILE A 104 -15.48 20.40 -9.68
N SER A 105 -15.14 20.47 -10.96
CA SER A 105 -16.01 19.97 -12.03
C SER A 105 -16.03 18.44 -12.08
N ARG A 106 -17.13 17.89 -12.60
CA ARG A 106 -17.25 16.44 -12.84
C ARG A 106 -16.17 15.90 -13.78
N SER A 107 -15.79 16.67 -14.80
CA SER A 107 -14.72 16.28 -15.74
C SER A 107 -13.36 16.21 -15.06
N SER A 108 -13.04 17.14 -14.16
CA SER A 108 -11.79 17.09 -13.39
C SER A 108 -11.74 15.85 -12.48
N LEU A 109 -12.84 15.50 -11.82
CA LEU A 109 -12.91 14.26 -11.03
C LEU A 109 -12.72 13.00 -11.88
N GLN A 110 -13.34 12.95 -13.06
CA GLN A 110 -13.18 11.84 -13.99
C GLN A 110 -11.73 11.72 -14.48
N SER A 111 -11.06 12.85 -14.76
CA SER A 111 -9.64 12.84 -15.14
C SER A 111 -8.74 12.35 -14.01
N ILE A 112 -9.03 12.71 -12.76
CA ILE A 112 -8.29 12.21 -11.59
C ILE A 112 -8.50 10.69 -11.46
N ALA A 113 -9.76 10.25 -11.49
CA ALA A 113 -10.10 8.82 -11.42
C ALA A 113 -9.43 8.01 -12.55
N SER A 114 -9.45 8.54 -13.78
CA SER A 114 -8.82 7.90 -14.93
C SER A 114 -7.31 7.84 -14.80
N SER A 115 -6.68 8.89 -14.28
CA SER A 115 -5.23 8.92 -14.02
C SER A 115 -4.82 7.84 -13.01
N PHE A 116 -5.58 7.70 -11.92
CA PHE A 116 -5.34 6.64 -10.93
C PHE A 116 -5.51 5.26 -11.55
N HIS A 117 -6.60 5.02 -12.27
CA HIS A 117 -6.84 3.75 -12.94
C HIS A 117 -5.69 3.41 -13.92
N HIS A 118 -5.29 4.36 -14.77
CA HIS A 118 -4.23 4.17 -15.75
C HIS A 118 -2.88 3.84 -15.11
N LYS A 119 -2.52 4.52 -14.01
CA LYS A 119 -1.28 4.26 -13.26
C LYS A 119 -1.18 2.80 -12.82
N PHE A 120 -2.24 2.25 -12.26
CA PHE A 120 -2.23 0.89 -11.70
C PHE A 120 -2.52 -0.21 -12.73
N VAL A 121 -3.11 0.12 -13.88
CA VAL A 121 -3.32 -0.84 -14.97
C VAL A 121 -2.05 -1.01 -15.80
N ASN A 122 -1.34 0.08 -16.10
CA ASN A 122 -0.12 0.01 -16.91
C ASN A 122 1.10 -0.45 -16.12
N ASP A 123 1.14 -0.12 -14.83
CA ASP A 123 2.20 -0.52 -13.92
C ASP A 123 1.61 -1.20 -12.68
N PRO A 124 1.14 -2.46 -12.85
CA PRO A 124 0.41 -3.18 -11.81
C PRO A 124 1.31 -3.72 -10.71
N VAL A 125 2.62 -3.80 -10.95
CA VAL A 125 3.58 -4.40 -10.02
C VAL A 125 4.12 -3.32 -9.09
N ARG A 126 4.11 -3.59 -7.79
CA ARG A 126 4.73 -2.74 -6.78
C ARG A 126 5.68 -3.56 -5.93
N ILE A 127 6.92 -3.09 -5.84
CA ILE A 127 7.99 -3.70 -5.08
C ILE A 127 8.23 -2.82 -3.85
N LEU A 128 7.98 -3.40 -2.69
CA LEU A 128 8.10 -2.75 -1.39
C LEU A 128 9.21 -3.42 -0.59
N VAL A 129 10.09 -2.63 0.00
CA VAL A 129 11.06 -3.10 0.99
C VAL A 129 10.40 -3.02 2.37
N LEU A 130 10.26 -4.16 3.03
CA LEU A 130 9.83 -4.28 4.42
C LEU A 130 10.96 -3.79 5.33
N LYS A 131 10.83 -2.56 5.84
CA LYS A 131 11.77 -1.99 6.82
C LYS A 131 11.48 -2.49 8.23
N ARG A 132 10.21 -2.75 8.54
CA ARG A 132 9.77 -3.32 9.81
C ARG A 132 8.47 -4.10 9.64
N LEU A 133 8.37 -5.25 10.28
CA LEU A 133 7.13 -6.03 10.39
C LEU A 133 7.02 -6.59 11.81
N SER A 134 5.89 -6.31 12.47
CA SER A 134 5.58 -6.74 13.83
C SER A 134 4.07 -6.95 14.00
N PRO A 135 3.58 -7.49 15.13
CA PRO A 135 2.15 -7.70 15.33
C PRO A 135 1.26 -6.44 15.34
N SER A 136 1.83 -5.24 15.41
CA SER A 136 1.08 -3.97 15.45
C SER A 136 1.53 -2.93 14.42
N GLU A 137 2.68 -3.14 13.78
CA GLU A 137 3.32 -2.16 12.91
C GLU A 137 3.94 -2.82 11.67
N LEU A 138 3.72 -2.19 10.52
CA LEU A 138 4.33 -2.51 9.24
C LEU A 138 4.93 -1.20 8.68
N ILE A 139 6.20 -1.22 8.31
CA ILE A 139 6.87 -0.10 7.65
C ILE A 139 7.41 -0.60 6.31
N THR A 140 6.97 0.04 5.23
CA THR A 140 7.39 -0.28 3.86
C THR A 140 8.05 0.92 3.21
N GLU A 141 9.04 0.67 2.36
CA GLU A 141 9.60 1.68 1.44
C GLU A 141 9.31 1.25 0.00
N ASN A 142 8.81 2.17 -0.82
CA ASN A 142 8.51 1.89 -2.23
C ASN A 142 9.72 2.18 -3.16
N GLU A 143 9.54 1.98 -4.45
CA GLU A 143 10.57 2.15 -5.49
C GLU A 143 11.09 3.59 -5.62
N SER A 144 10.32 4.56 -5.15
CA SER A 144 10.71 5.98 -5.11
C SER A 144 11.41 6.38 -3.80
N GLY A 145 11.65 5.43 -2.89
CA GLY A 145 12.22 5.68 -1.57
C GLY A 145 11.23 6.27 -0.55
N GLN A 146 9.94 6.34 -0.90
CA GLN A 146 8.92 6.83 0.03
C GLN A 146 8.61 5.74 1.05
N THR A 147 8.77 6.10 2.33
CA THR A 147 8.42 5.24 3.46
C THR A 147 6.98 5.49 3.89
N VAL A 148 6.23 4.41 4.10
CA VAL A 148 4.87 4.43 4.64
C VAL A 148 4.84 3.55 5.88
N GLN A 149 4.30 4.11 6.97
CA GLN A 149 4.06 3.40 8.22
C GLN A 149 2.59 3.04 8.33
N TYR A 150 2.32 1.78 8.61
CA TYR A 150 0.99 1.24 8.83
C TYR A 150 0.86 0.74 10.27
N ARG A 151 -0.33 0.94 10.82
CA ARG A 151 -0.76 0.33 12.09
C ARG A 151 -1.76 -0.77 11.82
N ARG A 152 -1.66 -1.84 12.58
CA ARG A 152 -2.62 -2.94 12.46
C ARG A 152 -3.97 -2.50 13.01
N GLN A 153 -5.04 -2.83 12.30
CA GLN A 153 -6.38 -2.62 12.83
C GLN A 153 -6.63 -3.63 13.94
N GLN A 154 -6.84 -3.14 15.16
CA GLN A 154 -7.31 -3.93 16.28
C GLN A 154 -8.85 -3.94 16.25
N TYR A 155 -9.43 -5.12 16.44
CA TYR A 155 -10.87 -5.32 16.60
C TYR A 155 -11.27 -5.11 18.05
#